data_AF-A0A1Q6R9M2-F1
#
_entry.id   AF-A0A1Q6R9M2-F1
#
_cell.length_a   1.000
_cell.length_b   1.000
_cell.length_c   1.000
_cell.angle_alpha   90.00
_cell.angle_beta   90.00
_cell.angle_gamma   90.00
#
_symmetry.space_group_name_H-M   'P 1'
#
loop_
_entity.id
_entity.type
_entity.pdbx_description
1 polymer ?
#
loop_
_entity_poly.entity_id
_entity_poly.type
_entity_poly.pdbx_seq_one_letter_code
_entity_poly.pdbx_strand_id
1 'polypeptide(L)'
;MTKIKQMLCALLTVCLLFIGSTNAMAAQPDTPSISVSANATIEVTPDTAVISFDVNGKGRTAAEATSASAAKMDSVKHNLLGCNILGNDITTTSYTLYPDTDIKGKITGYTASNSVRIKLKDIGKLGPVIDKISAAGVDTINNISFSVSNRELYRNKLLAQAVENARQQAAVVANAGGRTLGKLLSANISTYSGGMERSYGNMKLMAAADRAAAPETSIAAQKITIKASVDTVFAME
;
A
#
# COMPACT_ATOMS: atom_id res chain seq x y z
N MET A 1 26.98 79.39 11.88
CA MET A 1 25.73 79.03 11.15
C MET A 1 25.91 77.89 10.13
N THR A 2 27.12 77.35 9.93
CA THR A 2 27.41 76.34 8.90
C THR A 2 27.18 74.89 9.33
N LYS A 3 27.30 74.56 10.63
CA LYS A 3 27.05 73.20 11.15
C LYS A 3 25.57 72.80 11.26
N ILE A 4 24.68 73.77 11.44
CA ILE A 4 23.22 73.53 11.55
C ILE A 4 22.60 73.18 10.19
N LYS A 5 23.10 73.76 9.08
CA LYS A 5 22.63 73.42 7.73
C LYS A 5 23.09 72.03 7.27
N GLN A 6 24.26 71.55 7.72
CA GLN A 6 24.75 70.21 7.39
C GLN A 6 24.01 69.10 8.17
N MET A 7 23.56 69.35 9.40
CA MET A 7 22.69 68.40 10.13
C MET A 7 21.28 68.30 9.54
N LEU A 8 20.74 69.37 8.94
CA LEU A 8 19.38 69.37 8.39
C LEU A 8 19.28 68.60 7.06
N CYS A 9 20.32 68.62 6.22
CA CYS A 9 20.36 67.81 4.99
C CYS A 9 20.62 66.32 5.25
N ALA A 10 21.35 65.97 6.30
CA ALA A 10 21.55 64.58 6.69
C ALA A 10 20.25 63.92 7.22
N LEU A 11 19.38 64.70 7.87
CA LEU A 11 18.11 64.20 8.40
C LEU A 11 17.03 64.03 7.32
N LEU A 12 17.09 64.80 6.22
CA LEU A 12 16.12 64.69 5.12
C LEU A 12 16.40 63.50 4.19
N THR A 13 17.65 63.01 4.13
CA THR A 13 18.05 61.92 3.22
C THR A 13 17.77 60.53 3.81
N VAL A 14 17.62 60.42 5.13
CA VAL A 14 17.26 59.15 5.80
C VAL A 14 15.74 58.86 5.76
N CYS A 15 14.91 59.88 5.50
CA CYS A 15 13.45 59.69 5.39
C CYS A 15 12.99 59.07 4.06
N LEU A 16 13.85 58.97 3.04
CA LEU A 16 13.49 58.38 1.73
C LEU A 16 13.74 56.86 1.61
N LEU A 17 14.30 56.20 2.62
CA LEU A 17 14.52 54.75 2.62
C LEU A 17 13.40 53.94 3.29
N PHE A 18 12.30 54.59 3.67
CA PHE A 18 11.09 53.95 4.20
C PHE A 18 9.95 53.92 3.17
N ILE A 19 10.26 53.70 1.89
CA ILE A 19 9.25 53.19 0.94
C ILE A 19 9.08 51.72 1.28
N GLY A 20 8.16 51.45 2.21
CA GLY A 20 7.78 50.11 2.61
C GLY A 20 7.44 49.29 1.36
N SER A 21 8.15 48.18 1.20
CA SER A 21 7.70 47.07 0.38
C SER A 21 6.38 46.59 0.96
N THR A 22 5.27 47.12 0.43
CA THR A 22 3.96 46.53 0.58
C THR A 22 4.04 45.18 -0.12
N ASN A 23 4.33 44.14 0.66
CA ASN A 23 4.00 42.80 0.23
C ASN A 23 2.49 42.79 0.06
N ALA A 24 2.03 42.97 -1.18
CA ALA A 24 0.67 42.65 -1.56
C ALA A 24 0.53 41.14 -1.34
N MET A 25 0.17 40.76 -0.12
CA MET A 25 -0.47 39.48 0.09
C MET A 25 -1.70 39.53 -0.78
N ALA A 26 -1.67 38.79 -1.90
CA ALA A 26 -2.82 38.65 -2.77
C ALA A 26 -3.99 38.23 -1.87
N ALA A 27 -4.93 39.15 -1.65
CA ALA A 27 -6.13 38.88 -0.89
C ALA A 27 -6.85 37.76 -1.64
N GLN A 28 -6.80 36.56 -1.09
CA GLN A 28 -7.58 35.44 -1.60
C GLN A 28 -9.03 35.89 -1.52
N PRO A 29 -9.81 35.85 -2.61
CA PRO A 29 -11.16 36.41 -2.62
C PRO A 29 -11.97 35.80 -1.47
N ASP A 30 -12.53 36.66 -0.61
CA ASP A 30 -13.47 36.35 0.49
C ASP A 30 -14.81 35.85 -0.09
N THR A 31 -14.76 34.76 -0.84
CA THR A 31 -15.96 34.10 -1.33
C THR A 31 -16.55 33.33 -0.14
N PRO A 32 -17.79 33.64 0.30
CA PRO A 32 -18.46 32.84 1.30
C PRO A 32 -18.40 31.37 0.88
N SER A 33 -17.85 30.53 1.74
CA SER A 33 -17.58 29.14 1.40
C SER A 33 -17.69 28.25 2.61
N ILE A 34 -17.93 26.96 2.35
CA ILE A 34 -18.00 25.91 3.35
C ILE A 34 -16.97 24.84 3.02
N SER A 35 -16.19 24.45 4.02
CA SER A 35 -15.25 23.34 3.93
C SER A 35 -15.89 22.11 4.57
N VAL A 36 -15.86 20.98 3.87
CA VAL A 36 -16.42 19.71 4.32
C VAL A 36 -15.46 18.57 4.04
N SER A 37 -15.17 17.79 5.08
CA SER A 37 -14.48 16.51 5.01
C SER A 37 -15.52 15.39 4.98
N ALA A 38 -15.53 14.60 3.91
CA ALA A 38 -16.44 13.46 3.79
C ALA A 38 -15.71 12.19 3.36
N ASN A 39 -16.35 11.06 3.67
CA ASN A 39 -15.79 9.74 3.45
C ASN A 39 -16.81 8.88 2.70
N ALA A 40 -16.30 7.91 1.95
CA ALA A 40 -17.07 6.78 1.45
C ALA A 40 -16.33 5.48 1.74
N THR A 41 -17.10 4.44 2.08
CA THR A 41 -16.58 3.12 2.42
C THR A 41 -17.39 2.06 1.69
N ILE A 42 -16.73 0.97 1.29
CA ILE A 42 -17.37 -0.23 0.75
C ILE A 42 -16.70 -1.48 1.30
N GLU A 43 -17.49 -2.50 1.60
CA GLU A 43 -16.98 -3.84 1.87
C GLU A 43 -17.00 -4.66 0.59
N VAL A 44 -15.86 -5.27 0.27
CA VAL A 44 -15.70 -6.10 -0.93
C VAL A 44 -15.19 -7.47 -0.51
N THR A 45 -15.79 -8.52 -1.05
CA THR A 45 -15.24 -9.87 -0.91
C THR A 45 -13.96 -9.94 -1.75
N PRO A 46 -12.82 -10.34 -1.18
CA PRO A 46 -11.60 -10.50 -1.95
C PRO A 46 -11.79 -11.53 -3.06
N ASP A 47 -11.14 -11.30 -4.19
CA ASP A 47 -11.13 -12.19 -5.36
C ASP A 47 -9.75 -12.78 -5.64
N THR A 48 -8.71 -12.26 -4.98
CA THR A 48 -7.32 -12.65 -5.20
C THR A 48 -6.63 -12.91 -3.87
N ALA A 49 -5.73 -13.89 -3.85
CA ALA A 49 -4.81 -14.13 -2.75
C ALA A 49 -3.37 -13.96 -3.24
N VAL A 50 -2.51 -13.44 -2.38
CA VAL A 50 -1.08 -13.30 -2.61
C VAL A 50 -0.38 -14.13 -1.55
N ILE A 51 0.41 -15.09 -1.98
CA ILE A 51 1.12 -16.02 -1.10
C ILE A 51 2.60 -15.73 -1.25
N SER A 52 3.29 -15.52 -0.13
CA SER A 52 4.73 -15.31 -0.07
C SER A 52 5.40 -16.46 0.67
N PHE A 53 6.45 -17.04 0.11
CA PHE A 53 7.19 -18.16 0.70
C PHE A 53 8.66 -18.13 0.27
N ASP A 54 9.51 -18.85 1.00
CA ASP A 54 10.94 -18.95 0.70
C ASP A 54 11.30 -20.34 0.16
N VAL A 55 12.07 -20.35 -0.92
CA VAL A 55 12.63 -21.55 -1.52
C VAL A 55 14.11 -21.63 -1.14
N ASN A 56 14.39 -22.44 -0.12
CA ASN A 56 15.72 -22.56 0.47
C ASN A 56 16.48 -23.78 -0.08
N GLY A 57 17.68 -23.55 -0.60
CA GLY A 57 18.65 -24.56 -1.00
C GLY A 57 19.87 -24.55 -0.09
N LYS A 58 20.41 -25.72 0.25
CA LYS A 58 21.62 -25.88 1.07
C LYS A 58 22.69 -26.65 0.33
N GLY A 59 23.94 -26.32 0.57
CA GLY A 59 25.09 -27.00 -0.04
C GLY A 59 26.37 -26.78 0.75
N ARG A 60 27.39 -27.59 0.49
CA ARG A 60 28.75 -27.40 1.05
C ARG A 60 29.45 -26.23 0.38
N THR A 61 29.06 -25.92 -0.85
CA THR A 61 29.51 -24.75 -1.62
C THR A 61 28.34 -23.83 -1.96
N ALA A 62 28.64 -22.57 -2.25
CA ALA A 62 27.67 -21.60 -2.75
C ALA A 62 26.96 -22.06 -4.04
N ALA A 63 27.70 -22.73 -4.93
CA ALA A 63 27.16 -23.25 -6.18
C ALA A 63 26.16 -24.38 -5.95
N GLU A 64 26.47 -25.31 -5.03
CA GLU A 64 25.54 -26.37 -4.62
C GLU A 64 24.27 -25.80 -4.00
N ALA A 65 24.39 -24.83 -3.10
CA ALA A 65 23.24 -24.19 -2.46
C ALA A 65 22.31 -23.49 -3.48
N THR A 66 22.92 -22.77 -4.43
CA THR A 66 22.19 -22.10 -5.53
C THR A 66 21.50 -23.11 -6.44
N SER A 67 22.19 -24.18 -6.84
CA SER A 67 21.61 -25.24 -7.68
C SER A 67 20.46 -25.96 -6.97
N ALA A 68 20.60 -26.24 -5.68
CA ALA A 68 19.54 -26.85 -4.87
C ALA A 68 18.29 -25.93 -4.76
N SER A 69 18.48 -24.62 -4.57
CA SER A 69 17.36 -23.66 -4.54
C SER A 69 16.67 -23.57 -5.91
N ALA A 70 17.44 -23.53 -7.01
CA ALA A 70 16.91 -23.51 -8.37
C ALA A 70 16.08 -24.77 -8.69
N ALA A 71 16.58 -25.97 -8.36
CA ALA A 71 15.88 -27.23 -8.58
C ALA A 71 14.53 -27.29 -7.82
N LYS A 72 14.51 -26.82 -6.56
CA LYS A 72 13.26 -26.69 -5.80
C LYS A 72 12.32 -25.68 -6.45
N MET A 73 12.84 -24.55 -6.93
CA MET A 73 12.02 -23.53 -7.59
C MET A 73 11.37 -24.07 -8.88
N ASP A 74 12.07 -24.88 -9.64
CA ASP A 74 11.51 -25.50 -10.84
C ASP A 74 10.44 -26.55 -10.51
N SER A 75 10.63 -27.31 -9.42
CA SER A 75 9.58 -28.18 -8.87
C SER A 75 8.33 -27.38 -8.44
N VAL A 76 8.52 -26.23 -7.79
CA VAL A 76 7.44 -25.31 -7.42
C VAL A 76 6.69 -24.84 -8.67
N LYS A 77 7.40 -24.30 -9.68
CA LYS A 77 6.77 -23.85 -10.93
C LYS A 77 5.96 -24.98 -11.58
N HIS A 78 6.54 -26.18 -11.67
CA HIS A 78 5.87 -27.33 -12.27
C HIS A 78 4.58 -27.70 -11.53
N ASN A 79 4.61 -27.76 -10.19
CA ASN A 79 3.43 -28.06 -9.39
C ASN A 79 2.34 -26.98 -9.49
N LEU A 80 2.74 -25.71 -9.65
CA LEU A 80 1.82 -24.58 -9.79
C LEU A 80 1.13 -24.50 -11.16
N LEU A 81 1.70 -25.11 -12.22
CA LEU A 81 1.05 -25.19 -13.54
C LEU A 81 -0.32 -25.87 -13.46
N GLY A 82 -0.45 -26.94 -12.66
CA GLY A 82 -1.71 -27.67 -12.45
C GLY A 82 -2.78 -26.83 -11.75
N CYS A 83 -2.40 -25.72 -11.12
CA CYS A 83 -3.29 -24.77 -10.47
C CYS A 83 -3.58 -23.54 -11.36
N ASN A 84 -3.14 -23.54 -12.63
CA ASN A 84 -3.23 -22.42 -13.57
C ASN A 84 -2.49 -21.15 -13.07
N ILE A 85 -1.42 -21.33 -12.29
CA ILE A 85 -0.53 -20.27 -11.85
C ILE A 85 0.71 -20.32 -12.75
N LEU A 86 0.85 -19.31 -13.62
CA LEU A 86 1.86 -19.25 -14.66
C LEU A 86 2.93 -18.20 -14.33
N GLY A 87 4.00 -18.12 -15.13
CA GLY A 87 5.16 -17.26 -14.87
C GLY A 87 4.84 -15.81 -14.53
N ASN A 88 3.80 -15.20 -15.14
CA ASN A 88 3.41 -13.82 -14.83
C ASN A 88 2.77 -13.65 -13.44
N ASP A 89 2.24 -14.73 -12.87
CA ASP A 89 1.66 -14.77 -11.53
C ASP A 89 2.69 -15.22 -10.47
N ILE A 90 3.96 -15.47 -10.85
CA ILE A 90 5.06 -15.86 -9.96
C ILE A 90 6.16 -14.79 -10.03
N THR A 91 6.54 -14.21 -8.90
CA THR A 91 7.54 -13.14 -8.84
C THR A 91 8.54 -13.43 -7.74
N THR A 92 9.83 -13.45 -8.06
CA THR A 92 10.89 -13.42 -7.04
C THR A 92 10.97 -12.02 -6.46
N THR A 93 10.85 -11.90 -5.15
CA THR A 93 10.92 -10.62 -4.44
C THR A 93 12.32 -10.34 -3.90
N SER A 94 13.06 -11.39 -3.53
CA SER A 94 14.43 -11.27 -3.04
C SER A 94 15.17 -12.58 -3.25
N TYR A 95 16.48 -12.48 -3.40
CA TYR A 95 17.39 -13.62 -3.43
C TYR A 95 18.59 -13.30 -2.55
N THR A 96 18.93 -14.22 -1.66
CA THR A 96 20.05 -14.04 -0.72
C THR A 96 20.83 -15.34 -0.61
N LEU A 97 22.15 -15.23 -0.65
CA LEU A 97 23.07 -16.33 -0.43
C LEU A 97 23.96 -15.95 0.74
N TYR A 98 24.01 -16.79 1.76
CA TYR A 98 24.85 -16.55 2.92
C TYR A 98 25.56 -17.83 3.36
N PRO A 99 26.79 -17.71 3.92
CA PRO A 99 27.48 -18.84 4.50
C PRO A 99 26.83 -19.24 5.83
N ASP A 100 26.73 -20.54 6.06
CA ASP A 100 26.35 -21.11 7.34
C ASP A 100 27.62 -21.30 8.19
N THR A 101 27.70 -20.66 9.35
CA THR A 101 28.86 -20.75 10.24
C THR A 101 28.54 -21.51 11.53
N ASP A 102 29.52 -22.21 12.07
CA ASP A 102 29.43 -22.75 13.43
C ASP A 102 29.63 -21.66 14.49
N ILE A 103 29.50 -22.04 15.76
CA ILE A 103 29.68 -21.14 16.91
C ILE A 103 31.10 -20.52 16.96
N LYS A 104 32.08 -21.14 16.30
CA LYS A 104 33.47 -20.67 16.20
C LYS A 104 33.72 -19.82 14.95
N GLY A 105 32.70 -19.52 14.16
CA GLY A 105 32.80 -18.74 12.93
C GLY A 105 33.35 -19.51 11.73
N LYS A 106 33.53 -20.83 11.83
CA LYS A 106 33.96 -21.65 10.70
C LYS A 106 32.79 -21.89 9.77
N ILE A 107 32.99 -21.65 8.47
CA ILE A 107 31.99 -21.97 7.45
C ILE A 107 31.77 -23.49 7.39
N THR A 108 30.52 -23.89 7.54
CA THR A 108 30.04 -25.28 7.52
C THR A 108 29.24 -25.60 6.26
N GLY A 109 28.75 -24.58 5.56
CA GLY A 109 28.00 -24.70 4.32
C GLY A 109 27.52 -23.34 3.83
N TYR A 110 26.57 -23.37 2.90
CA TYR A 110 25.91 -22.21 2.35
C TYR A 110 24.41 -22.48 2.25
N THR A 111 23.62 -21.44 2.51
CA THR A 111 22.19 -21.43 2.27
C THR A 111 21.84 -20.35 1.25
N ALA A 112 21.17 -20.76 0.18
CA ALA A 112 20.55 -19.86 -0.79
C ALA A 112 19.06 -19.78 -0.49
N SER A 113 18.54 -18.58 -0.29
CA SER A 113 17.14 -18.29 -0.01
C SER A 113 16.57 -17.45 -1.15
N ASN A 114 15.51 -17.96 -1.79
CA ASN A 114 14.77 -17.27 -2.84
C ASN A 114 13.36 -17.00 -2.35
N SER A 115 13.06 -15.74 -2.05
CA SER A 115 11.72 -15.34 -1.64
C SER A 115 10.85 -15.12 -2.86
N VAL A 116 9.72 -15.80 -2.88
CA VAL A 116 8.80 -15.83 -4.01
C VAL A 116 7.42 -15.38 -3.54
N ARG A 117 6.78 -14.58 -4.38
CA ARG A 117 5.39 -14.18 -4.27
C ARG A 117 4.62 -14.78 -5.43
N ILE A 118 3.47 -15.37 -5.15
CA ILE A 118 2.54 -15.82 -6.17
C ILE A 118 1.18 -15.13 -6.03
N LYS A 119 0.52 -14.86 -7.16
CA LYS A 119 -0.83 -14.31 -7.22
C LYS A 119 -1.82 -15.39 -7.64
N LEU A 120 -2.76 -15.70 -6.75
CA LEU A 120 -3.86 -16.63 -6.98
C LEU A 120 -5.15 -15.85 -7.27
N LYS A 121 -5.78 -16.14 -8.42
CA LYS A 121 -7.04 -15.51 -8.86
C LYS A 121 -8.30 -16.22 -8.38
N ASP A 122 -8.16 -17.44 -7.88
CA ASP A 122 -9.26 -18.26 -7.40
C ASP A 122 -8.96 -18.66 -5.96
N ILE A 123 -9.47 -17.86 -5.01
CA ILE A 123 -9.25 -18.07 -3.57
C ILE A 123 -9.77 -19.44 -3.12
N GLY A 124 -10.78 -20.02 -3.79
CA GLY A 124 -11.29 -21.35 -3.48
C GLY A 124 -10.22 -22.45 -3.66
N LYS A 125 -9.18 -22.18 -4.44
CA LYS A 125 -8.05 -23.10 -4.66
C LYS A 125 -6.87 -22.87 -3.72
N LEU A 126 -7.00 -21.98 -2.73
CA LEU A 126 -5.90 -21.62 -1.83
C LEU A 126 -5.32 -22.83 -1.10
N GLY A 127 -6.16 -23.67 -0.50
CA GLY A 127 -5.74 -24.89 0.19
C GLY A 127 -4.93 -25.82 -0.75
N PRO A 128 -5.51 -26.28 -1.88
CA PRO A 128 -4.79 -27.09 -2.86
C PRO A 128 -3.47 -26.47 -3.36
N VAL A 129 -3.40 -25.15 -3.52
CA VAL A 129 -2.16 -24.45 -3.93
C VAL A 129 -1.09 -24.53 -2.83
N ILE A 130 -1.46 -24.29 -1.57
CA ILE A 130 -0.56 -24.44 -0.42
C ILE A 130 -0.02 -25.86 -0.36
N ASP A 131 -0.89 -26.83 -0.60
CA ASP A 131 -0.56 -28.25 -0.55
C ASP A 131 0.47 -28.63 -1.62
N LYS A 132 0.33 -28.07 -2.82
CA LYS A 132 1.28 -28.23 -3.94
C LYS A 132 2.62 -27.54 -3.70
N ILE A 133 2.62 -26.36 -3.08
CA ILE A 133 3.84 -25.65 -2.68
C ILE A 133 4.63 -26.47 -1.66
N SER A 134 3.94 -27.01 -0.65
CA SER A 134 4.54 -27.89 0.35
C SER A 134 5.10 -29.17 -0.28
N ALA A 135 4.35 -29.81 -1.18
CA ALA A 135 4.79 -31.02 -1.89
C ALA A 135 6.04 -30.77 -2.76
N ALA A 136 6.28 -29.53 -3.19
CA ALA A 136 7.47 -29.14 -3.94
C ALA A 136 8.73 -28.91 -3.07
N GLY A 137 8.63 -29.11 -1.74
CA GLY A 137 9.76 -29.00 -0.81
C GLY A 137 9.97 -27.58 -0.26
N VAL A 138 8.91 -26.78 -0.22
CA VAL A 138 8.85 -25.50 0.49
C VAL A 138 8.39 -25.76 1.93
N ASP A 139 9.21 -25.32 2.88
CA ASP A 139 9.01 -25.62 4.30
C ASP A 139 8.17 -24.56 5.04
N THR A 140 8.19 -23.31 4.55
CA THR A 140 7.58 -22.17 5.24
C THR A 140 6.83 -21.28 4.27
N ILE A 141 5.58 -20.95 4.62
CA ILE A 141 4.84 -19.85 4.02
C ILE A 141 4.97 -18.65 4.94
N ASN A 142 5.53 -17.57 4.42
CA ASN A 142 5.82 -16.35 5.17
C ASN A 142 4.56 -15.53 5.39
N ASN A 143 3.72 -15.42 4.36
CA ASN A 143 2.53 -14.60 4.42
C ASN A 143 1.48 -15.04 3.41
N ILE A 144 0.21 -14.94 3.79
CA ILE A 144 -0.92 -14.99 2.86
C ILE A 144 -1.71 -13.70 3.05
N SER A 145 -1.84 -12.90 1.99
CA SER A 145 -2.70 -11.71 1.98
C SER A 145 -3.81 -11.82 0.95
N PHE A 146 -4.97 -11.27 1.30
CA PHE A 146 -6.13 -11.20 0.41
C PHE A 146 -6.21 -9.82 -0.22
N SER A 147 -6.64 -9.78 -1.48
CA SER A 147 -6.71 -8.57 -2.28
C SER A 147 -7.92 -8.58 -3.21
N VAL A 148 -8.12 -7.44 -3.87
CA VAL A 148 -9.15 -7.23 -4.88
C VAL A 148 -8.46 -6.85 -6.19
N SER A 149 -8.74 -7.58 -7.25
CA SER A 149 -8.09 -7.43 -8.56
C SER A 149 -8.37 -6.07 -9.18
N ASN A 150 -9.55 -5.50 -8.93
CA ASN A 150 -10.01 -4.25 -9.53
C ASN A 150 -10.08 -3.08 -8.53
N ARG A 151 -9.01 -2.86 -7.76
CA ARG A 151 -8.90 -1.78 -6.77
C ARG A 151 -9.23 -0.39 -7.35
N GLU A 152 -8.78 -0.11 -8.58
CA GLU A 152 -9.01 1.19 -9.22
C GLU A 152 -10.49 1.48 -9.50
N LEU A 153 -11.28 0.48 -9.86
CA LEU A 153 -12.72 0.63 -10.03
C LEU A 153 -13.38 1.06 -8.71
N TYR A 154 -13.05 0.38 -7.61
CA TYR A 154 -13.58 0.72 -6.29
C TYR A 154 -13.10 2.09 -5.82
N ARG A 155 -11.83 2.44 -6.09
CA ARG A 155 -11.29 3.77 -5.79
C ARG A 155 -12.10 4.87 -6.47
N ASN A 156 -12.29 4.79 -7.78
CA ASN A 156 -13.02 5.79 -8.55
C ASN A 156 -14.47 5.92 -8.07
N LYS A 157 -15.12 4.78 -7.80
CA LYS A 157 -16.49 4.76 -7.25
C LYS A 157 -16.58 5.45 -5.89
N LEU A 158 -15.65 5.14 -4.98
CA LEU A 158 -15.65 5.72 -3.64
C LEU A 158 -15.31 7.21 -3.64
N LEU A 159 -14.41 7.68 -4.52
CA LEU A 159 -14.12 9.10 -4.63
C LEU A 159 -15.34 9.89 -5.11
N ALA A 160 -16.04 9.39 -6.14
CA ALA A 160 -17.29 10.00 -6.59
C ALA A 160 -18.34 10.04 -5.47
N GLN A 161 -18.49 8.94 -4.71
CA GLN A 161 -19.40 8.87 -3.59
C GLN A 161 -18.99 9.81 -2.44
N ALA A 162 -17.69 9.95 -2.15
CA ALA A 162 -17.19 10.81 -1.09
C ALA A 162 -17.44 12.29 -1.41
N VAL A 163 -17.27 12.70 -2.67
CA VAL A 163 -17.61 14.06 -3.13
C VAL A 163 -19.11 14.31 -3.04
N GLU A 164 -19.93 13.34 -3.44
CA GLU A 164 -21.39 13.45 -3.32
C GLU A 164 -21.84 13.56 -1.85
N ASN A 165 -21.24 12.76 -0.96
CA ASN A 165 -21.49 12.85 0.49
C ASN A 165 -21.08 14.23 1.03
N ALA A 166 -19.95 14.78 0.59
CA ALA A 166 -19.50 16.11 0.99
C ALA A 166 -20.48 17.20 0.53
N ARG A 167 -20.95 17.11 -0.71
CA ARG A 167 -21.94 18.03 -1.28
C ARG A 167 -23.26 18.00 -0.50
N GLN A 168 -23.74 16.81 -0.15
CA GLN A 168 -24.97 16.66 0.64
C GLN A 168 -24.83 17.27 2.04
N GLN A 169 -23.71 17.01 2.74
CA GLN A 169 -23.44 17.61 4.05
C GLN A 169 -23.31 19.13 3.96
N ALA A 170 -22.59 19.63 2.95
CA ALA A 170 -22.43 21.07 2.72
C ALA A 170 -23.79 21.75 2.45
N ALA A 171 -24.67 21.12 1.67
CA ALA A 171 -26.00 21.65 1.38
C ALA A 171 -26.88 21.72 2.63
N VAL A 172 -26.85 20.71 3.49
CA VAL A 172 -27.59 20.71 4.77
C VAL A 172 -27.14 21.88 5.64
N VAL A 173 -25.83 22.08 5.79
CA VAL A 173 -25.28 23.16 6.61
C VAL A 173 -25.56 24.53 5.99
N ALA A 174 -25.42 24.68 4.68
CA ALA A 174 -25.72 25.93 3.99
C ALA A 174 -27.19 26.35 4.16
N ASN A 175 -28.11 25.42 3.92
CA ASN A 175 -29.55 25.66 4.05
C ASN A 175 -29.94 25.99 5.50
N ALA A 176 -29.34 25.30 6.48
CA ALA A 176 -29.55 25.61 7.90
C ALA A 176 -29.03 27.01 8.29
N GLY A 177 -28.01 27.50 7.60
CA GLY A 177 -27.46 28.85 7.74
C GLY A 177 -28.19 29.93 6.92
N GLY A 178 -29.30 29.60 6.25
CA GLY A 178 -30.07 30.55 5.44
C GLY A 178 -29.40 30.92 4.10
N ARG A 179 -28.48 30.09 3.62
CA ARG A 179 -27.78 30.22 2.33
C ARG A 179 -28.04 28.99 1.46
N THR A 180 -27.64 29.07 0.20
CA THR A 180 -27.67 27.96 -0.75
C THR A 180 -26.26 27.47 -1.08
N LEU A 181 -26.14 26.20 -1.46
CA LEU A 181 -24.85 25.62 -1.83
C LEU A 181 -24.52 25.96 -3.30
N GLY A 182 -23.37 26.61 -3.51
CA GLY A 182 -22.84 26.93 -4.83
C GLY A 182 -21.89 25.85 -5.38
N LYS A 183 -21.10 26.24 -6.38
CA LYS A 183 -20.15 25.36 -7.08
C LYS A 183 -19.01 24.86 -6.18
N LEU A 184 -18.45 23.71 -6.51
CA LEU A 184 -17.20 23.20 -5.94
C LEU A 184 -16.04 24.14 -6.33
N LEU A 185 -15.31 24.65 -5.34
CA LEU A 185 -14.17 25.56 -5.52
C LEU A 185 -12.84 24.81 -5.44
N SER A 186 -12.73 23.84 -4.55
CA SER A 186 -11.52 23.04 -4.34
C SER A 186 -11.87 21.65 -3.83
N ALA A 187 -11.08 20.66 -4.22
CA ALA A 187 -11.16 19.30 -3.69
C ALA A 187 -9.76 18.73 -3.51
N ASN A 188 -9.51 18.16 -2.33
CA ASN A 188 -8.29 17.45 -1.99
C ASN A 188 -8.65 16.02 -1.59
N ILE A 189 -7.84 15.06 -2.01
CA ILE A 189 -8.00 13.66 -1.62
C ILE A 189 -7.11 13.45 -0.40
N SER A 190 -7.68 13.46 0.81
CA SER A 190 -6.91 13.38 2.05
C SER A 190 -6.42 11.97 2.36
N THR A 191 -7.18 10.94 2.02
CA THR A 191 -6.78 9.57 2.29
C THR A 191 -7.41 8.61 1.30
N TYR A 192 -6.57 7.81 0.66
CA TYR A 192 -6.96 6.56 0.03
C TYR A 192 -6.25 5.43 0.77
N SER A 193 -6.98 4.72 1.63
CA SER A 193 -6.53 3.42 2.11
C SER A 193 -7.15 2.38 1.17
N GLY A 194 -6.33 1.80 0.30
CA GLY A 194 -6.74 0.80 -0.70
C GLY A 194 -7.19 -0.54 -0.10
N GLY A 195 -7.84 -0.54 1.06
CA GLY A 195 -8.06 -1.69 1.91
C GLY A 195 -6.73 -2.17 2.49
N MET A 196 -6.60 -2.12 3.81
CA MET A 196 -5.44 -2.72 4.46
C MET A 196 -5.42 -4.21 4.12
N GLU A 197 -4.33 -4.68 3.50
CA GLU A 197 -4.15 -6.10 3.22
C GLU A 197 -4.18 -6.86 4.54
N ARG A 198 -5.20 -7.70 4.73
CA ARG A 198 -5.26 -8.61 5.88
C ARG A 198 -4.21 -9.69 5.62
N SER A 199 -3.10 -9.60 6.35
CA SER A 199 -1.96 -10.50 6.28
C SER A 199 -2.09 -11.56 7.38
N TYR A 200 -2.09 -12.83 6.98
CA TYR A 200 -1.94 -13.94 7.90
C TYR A 200 -0.45 -14.26 8.00
N GLY A 201 0.14 -14.05 9.19
CA GLY A 201 1.57 -14.24 9.44
C GLY A 201 2.04 -15.69 9.37
N ASN A 202 3.35 -15.87 9.44
CA ASN A 202 4.12 -17.11 9.27
C ASN A 202 3.35 -18.40 9.62
N MET A 203 3.14 -19.25 8.61
CA MET A 203 2.58 -20.59 8.77
C MET A 203 3.68 -21.63 8.49
N LYS A 204 3.99 -22.46 9.49
CA LYS A 204 4.87 -23.63 9.33
C LYS A 204 4.08 -24.75 8.65
N LEU A 205 4.59 -25.27 7.54
CA LEU A 205 3.99 -26.41 6.86
C LEU A 205 4.44 -27.71 7.55
N MET A 206 3.51 -28.66 7.75
CA MET A 206 3.86 -30.01 8.22
C MET A 206 4.43 -30.84 7.08
N ALA A 207 5.35 -31.76 7.39
CA ALA A 207 5.97 -32.64 6.41
C ALA A 207 4.94 -33.60 5.79
N ALA A 208 5.12 -33.89 4.49
CA ALA A 208 4.17 -34.70 3.70
C ALA A 208 3.96 -36.14 4.24
N ALA A 209 4.91 -36.68 5.01
CA ALA A 209 4.83 -38.02 5.61
C ALA A 209 3.76 -38.14 6.71
N ASP A 210 3.38 -37.04 7.35
CA ASP A 210 2.38 -37.01 8.45
C ASP A 210 0.97 -36.63 7.94
N ARG A 211 0.79 -36.54 6.62
CA ARG A 211 -0.38 -35.93 5.97
C ARG A 211 -1.55 -36.89 5.73
N ALA A 212 -1.34 -38.20 5.86
CA ALA A 212 -2.35 -39.22 5.54
C ALA A 212 -3.64 -39.13 6.39
N ALA A 213 -3.63 -38.33 7.47
CA ALA A 213 -4.80 -38.06 8.33
C ALA A 213 -5.04 -36.56 8.61
N ALA A 214 -4.37 -35.65 7.89
CA ALA A 214 -4.50 -34.22 8.14
C ALA A 214 -5.73 -33.62 7.43
N PRO A 215 -6.54 -32.78 8.11
CA PRO A 215 -7.62 -32.05 7.46
C PRO A 215 -7.06 -31.09 6.40
N GLU A 216 -7.82 -30.88 5.31
CA GLU A 216 -7.45 -29.93 4.25
C GLU A 216 -7.17 -28.54 4.82
N THR A 217 -6.16 -27.85 4.27
CA THR A 217 -5.80 -26.50 4.69
C THR A 217 -6.97 -25.54 4.43
N SER A 218 -7.68 -25.15 5.48
CA SER A 218 -8.83 -24.24 5.40
C SER A 218 -8.45 -22.84 5.88
N ILE A 219 -8.44 -21.88 4.95
CA ILE A 219 -8.21 -20.46 5.22
C ILE A 219 -9.39 -19.66 4.69
N ALA A 220 -10.12 -19.01 5.59
CA ALA A 220 -11.27 -18.18 5.23
C ALA A 220 -10.83 -16.73 4.96
N ALA A 221 -11.17 -16.23 3.77
CA ALA A 221 -10.98 -14.84 3.43
C ALA A 221 -12.07 -13.97 4.09
N GLN A 222 -11.68 -12.90 4.77
CA GLN A 222 -12.61 -11.91 5.31
C GLN A 222 -12.83 -10.79 4.29
N LYS A 223 -13.98 -10.11 4.38
CA LYS A 223 -14.25 -8.93 3.55
C LYS A 223 -13.19 -7.84 3.78
N ILE A 224 -12.85 -7.15 2.70
CA ILE A 224 -11.92 -6.02 2.70
C ILE A 224 -12.74 -4.73 2.70
N THR A 225 -12.48 -3.87 3.67
CA THR A 225 -13.05 -2.52 3.74
C THR A 225 -12.15 -1.56 2.97
N ILE A 226 -12.67 -0.96 1.91
CA ILE A 226 -11.98 0.08 1.14
C ILE A 226 -12.61 1.43 1.50
N LYS A 227 -11.77 2.44 1.80
CA LYS A 227 -12.21 3.78 2.19
C LYS A 227 -11.54 4.85 1.34
N ALA A 228 -12.32 5.85 0.94
CA ALA A 228 -11.81 7.09 0.36
C ALA A 228 -12.32 8.29 1.18
N SER A 229 -11.45 9.28 1.36
CA SER A 229 -11.74 10.54 2.05
C SER A 229 -11.39 11.72 1.15
N VAL A 230 -12.27 12.70 1.13
CA VAL A 230 -12.09 13.95 0.39
C VAL A 230 -12.37 15.14 1.29
N ASP A 231 -11.59 16.19 1.11
CA ASP A 231 -11.81 17.52 1.68
C ASP A 231 -12.20 18.46 0.56
N THR A 232 -13.36 19.06 0.67
CA THR A 232 -13.96 19.87 -0.38
C THR A 232 -14.31 21.23 0.15
N VAL A 233 -14.18 22.24 -0.71
CA VAL A 233 -14.64 23.61 -0.43
C VAL A 233 -15.69 23.96 -1.47
N PHE A 234 -16.89 24.30 -1.03
CA PHE A 234 -17.97 24.76 -1.88
C PHE A 234 -18.23 26.25 -1.66
N ALA A 235 -18.61 26.96 -2.71
CA ALA A 235 -19.15 28.31 -2.57
C ALA A 235 -20.49 28.27 -1.83
N MET A 236 -20.84 29.37 -1.19
CA MET A 236 -22.15 29.61 -0.62
C MET A 236 -22.75 30.87 -1.25
N GLU A 237 -24.04 30.79 -1.57
CA GLU A 237 -24.82 31.88 -2.15
C GLU A 237 -25.88 32.30 -1.14
#